data_AF-A0A0G0UZT8-F1
#
_entry.id   AF-A0A0G0UZT8-F1
#
_cell.length_a   1.000
_cell.length_b   1.000
_cell.length_c   1.000
_cell.angle_alpha   90.00
_cell.angle_beta   90.00
_cell.angle_gamma   90.00
#
_symmetry.space_group_name_H-M   'P 1'
#
loop_
_entity.id
_entity.type
_entity.pdbx_description
1 polymer ?
#
loop_
_entity_poly.entity_id
_entity_poly.type
_entity_poly.pdbx_seq_one_letter_code
_entity_poly.pdbx_strand_id
1 'polypeptide(L)'
;MITILSIAIFLLGYIAISQEHILKVSKTSISLLLAVVLWLLVVLGQHGQVALALVESAGEIFSLIIFLLSAMTLVEILTHYGLFDYIYIKLLKLKLGDKSQFFIIALLAFVSSAFLDNLTTTIVFLQIASRFFSGKNLLRSASAIVIAANAGGAFSPIGDVTTTMLWLANKFTTQTIITQAFIPSFTVFLVSTLLIGKSIVADTKDRVENTRQLGKIEWFVISLCLFSFLLPLFMTIVHLPPYFGLLLGLGIIWLVVDLARLQRPNSTSLSISIEKFFQKTDIASLYFFIGILLAVSALRHIGVLDVISHQVFTETP
;
A
#
# COMPACT_ATOMS: atom_id res chain seq x y z
N MET A 1 -25.79 23.83 -15.22
CA MET A 1 -25.55 22.89 -16.35
C MET A 1 -24.22 22.14 -16.19
N ILE A 2 -23.10 22.84 -16.03
CA ILE A 2 -21.75 22.23 -15.90
C ILE A 2 -21.65 21.29 -14.68
N THR A 3 -22.25 21.63 -13.55
CA THR A 3 -22.32 20.77 -12.35
C THR A 3 -22.96 19.42 -12.66
N ILE A 4 -24.16 19.41 -13.26
CA ILE A 4 -24.90 18.18 -13.60
C ILE A 4 -24.11 17.34 -14.60
N LEU A 5 -23.54 17.98 -15.62
CA LEU A 5 -22.69 17.30 -16.61
C LEU A 5 -21.48 16.64 -15.96
N SER A 6 -20.82 17.34 -15.03
CA SER A 6 -19.65 16.83 -14.31
C SER A 6 -20.00 15.64 -13.42
N ILE A 7 -21.15 15.68 -12.74
CA ILE A 7 -21.66 14.53 -11.98
C ILE A 7 -21.94 13.34 -12.91
N ALA A 8 -22.60 13.57 -14.04
CA ALA A 8 -22.91 12.51 -15.00
C ALA A 8 -21.63 11.85 -15.56
N ILE A 9 -20.64 12.65 -15.95
CA ILE A 9 -19.34 12.15 -16.43
C ILE A 9 -18.61 11.39 -15.32
N PHE A 10 -18.60 11.90 -14.08
CA PHE A 10 -18.01 11.22 -12.94
C PHE A 10 -18.64 9.84 -12.69
N LEU A 11 -19.97 9.76 -12.68
CA LEU A 11 -20.69 8.50 -12.48
C LEU A 11 -20.43 7.50 -13.61
N LEU A 12 -20.45 7.95 -14.86
CA LEU A 12 -20.12 7.09 -16.01
C LEU A 12 -18.67 6.58 -15.93
N GLY A 13 -17.72 7.45 -15.58
CA GLY A 13 -16.33 7.08 -15.38
C GLY A 13 -16.16 6.09 -14.23
N TYR A 14 -16.85 6.29 -13.11
CA TYR A 14 -16.84 5.38 -11.97
C TYR A 14 -17.41 4.00 -12.32
N ILE A 15 -18.53 3.95 -13.05
CA ILE A 15 -19.10 2.68 -13.56
C ILE A 15 -18.09 1.99 -14.48
N ALA A 16 -17.46 2.73 -15.40
CA ALA A 16 -16.48 2.16 -16.32
C ALA A 16 -15.24 1.60 -15.59
N ILE A 17 -14.77 2.28 -14.53
CA ILE A 17 -13.70 1.80 -13.64
C ILE A 17 -14.13 0.51 -12.93
N SER A 18 -15.34 0.48 -12.38
CA SER A 18 -15.88 -0.69 -11.68
C SER A 18 -16.07 -1.90 -12.60
N GLN A 19 -16.31 -1.67 -13.90
CA GLN A 19 -16.58 -2.70 -14.90
C GLN A 19 -15.32 -3.10 -15.71
N GLU A 20 -14.11 -2.83 -15.19
CA GLU A 20 -12.83 -3.17 -15.84
C GLU A 20 -12.77 -4.61 -16.38
N HIS A 21 -13.27 -5.60 -15.63
CA HIS A 21 -13.28 -7.00 -16.06
C HIS A 21 -14.14 -7.24 -17.33
N ILE A 22 -15.24 -6.49 -17.49
CA ILE A 22 -16.15 -6.60 -18.64
C ILE A 22 -15.62 -5.78 -19.81
N LEU A 23 -15.25 -4.52 -19.56
CA LEU A 23 -14.80 -3.58 -20.58
C LEU A 23 -13.40 -3.89 -21.10
N LYS A 24 -12.57 -4.60 -20.32
CA LYS A 24 -11.16 -4.91 -20.61
C LYS A 24 -10.31 -3.66 -20.90
N VAL A 25 -10.76 -2.51 -20.40
CA VAL A 25 -10.03 -1.25 -20.43
C VAL A 25 -9.49 -0.99 -19.04
N SER A 26 -8.20 -0.66 -18.94
CA SER A 26 -7.55 -0.40 -17.65
C SER A 26 -8.27 0.71 -16.88
N LYS A 27 -8.54 0.43 -15.59
CA LYS A 27 -9.08 1.44 -14.65
C LYS A 27 -8.22 2.70 -14.59
N THR A 28 -6.90 2.55 -14.73
CA THR A 28 -5.94 3.66 -14.69
C THR A 28 -6.19 4.61 -15.85
N SER A 29 -6.31 4.10 -17.08
CA SER A 29 -6.57 4.91 -18.27
C SER A 29 -7.88 5.71 -18.15
N ILE A 30 -8.95 5.05 -17.68
CA ILE A 30 -10.26 5.70 -17.51
C ILE A 30 -10.15 6.81 -16.44
N SER A 31 -9.50 6.54 -15.31
CA SER A 31 -9.35 7.51 -14.22
C SER A 31 -8.58 8.78 -14.64
N LEU A 32 -7.54 8.64 -15.46
CA LEU A 32 -6.77 9.77 -15.97
C LEU A 32 -7.59 10.63 -16.95
N LEU A 33 -8.31 9.98 -17.88
CA LEU A 33 -9.21 10.69 -18.79
C LEU A 33 -10.31 11.41 -18.02
N LEU A 34 -10.89 10.73 -17.03
CA LEU A 34 -11.91 11.29 -16.17
C LEU A 34 -11.44 12.56 -15.46
N ALA A 35 -10.24 12.52 -14.87
CA ALA A 35 -9.62 13.67 -14.24
C ALA A 35 -9.51 14.87 -15.18
N VAL A 36 -8.89 14.67 -16.35
CA VAL A 36 -8.66 15.73 -17.33
C VAL A 36 -9.98 16.31 -17.84
N VAL A 37 -10.95 15.47 -18.18
CA VAL A 37 -12.27 15.92 -18.66
C VAL A 37 -12.98 16.77 -17.60
N LEU A 38 -12.96 16.35 -16.34
CA LEU A 38 -13.60 17.11 -15.26
C LEU A 38 -12.90 18.45 -15.01
N TRP A 39 -11.56 18.50 -15.04
CA TRP A 39 -10.84 19.77 -14.92
C TRP A 39 -11.05 20.71 -16.12
N LEU A 40 -11.25 20.18 -17.33
CA LEU A 40 -11.68 21.01 -18.47
C LEU A 40 -13.06 21.63 -18.21
N LEU A 41 -13.99 20.88 -17.62
CA LEU A 41 -15.29 21.41 -17.22
C LEU A 41 -15.20 22.47 -16.11
N VAL A 42 -14.27 22.32 -15.17
CA VAL A 42 -13.98 23.36 -14.15
C VAL A 42 -13.59 24.67 -14.85
N VAL A 43 -12.65 24.63 -15.81
CA VAL A 43 -12.20 25.82 -16.56
C VAL A 43 -13.33 26.47 -17.33
N LEU A 44 -14.21 25.67 -17.94
CA LEU A 44 -15.37 26.18 -18.67
C LEU A 44 -16.46 26.76 -17.76
N GLY A 45 -16.51 26.33 -16.50
CA GLY A 45 -17.57 26.72 -15.55
C GLY A 45 -17.21 27.82 -14.57
N GLN A 46 -15.92 28.08 -14.32
CA GLN A 46 -15.47 29.09 -13.37
C GLN A 46 -14.46 30.05 -14.01
N HIS A 47 -14.79 31.36 -13.99
CA HIS A 47 -13.89 32.42 -14.40
C HIS A 47 -13.00 32.85 -13.21
N GLY A 48 -11.95 32.08 -12.93
CA GLY A 48 -10.86 32.47 -12.02
C GLY A 48 -10.52 31.47 -10.90
N GLN A 49 -9.23 31.43 -10.52
CA GLN A 49 -8.60 30.59 -9.48
C GLN A 49 -8.35 29.09 -9.78
N VAL A 50 -8.63 28.59 -10.98
CA VAL A 50 -8.32 27.20 -11.38
C VAL A 50 -6.84 26.83 -11.16
N ALA A 51 -5.92 27.77 -11.41
CA ALA A 51 -4.49 27.52 -11.20
C ALA A 51 -4.14 27.28 -9.72
N LEU A 52 -4.71 28.06 -8.80
CA LEU A 52 -4.46 27.92 -7.37
C LEU A 52 -5.04 26.60 -6.84
N ALA A 53 -6.27 26.28 -7.25
CA ALA A 53 -6.96 25.03 -7.00
C ALA A 53 -6.16 23.79 -7.42
N LEU A 54 -5.58 23.85 -8.62
CA LEU A 54 -4.72 22.78 -9.14
C LEU A 54 -3.43 22.66 -8.33
N VAL A 55 -2.81 23.77 -7.91
CA VAL A 55 -1.59 23.75 -7.10
C VAL A 55 -1.85 23.12 -5.72
N GLU A 56 -2.95 23.48 -5.05
CA GLU A 56 -3.33 22.87 -3.76
C GLU A 56 -3.53 21.36 -3.91
N SER A 57 -4.33 20.95 -4.90
CA SER A 57 -4.61 19.55 -5.18
C SER A 57 -3.35 18.77 -5.57
N ALA A 58 -2.48 19.38 -6.37
CA ALA A 58 -1.23 18.78 -6.78
C ALA A 58 -0.29 18.57 -5.59
N GLY A 59 -0.29 19.47 -4.60
CA GLY A 59 0.52 19.33 -3.37
C GLY A 59 0.08 18.11 -2.53
N GLU A 60 -1.22 17.92 -2.34
CA GLU A 60 -1.77 16.75 -1.64
C GLU A 60 -1.45 15.45 -2.37
N ILE A 61 -1.68 15.43 -3.69
CA ILE A 61 -1.41 14.27 -4.54
C ILE A 61 0.08 13.96 -4.56
N PHE A 62 0.95 14.97 -4.74
CA PHE A 62 2.40 14.79 -4.73
C PHE A 62 2.87 14.15 -3.43
N SER A 63 2.37 14.65 -2.29
CA SER A 63 2.72 14.12 -0.97
C SER A 63 2.37 12.63 -0.86
N LEU A 64 1.18 12.23 -1.32
CA LEU A 64 0.76 10.83 -1.33
C LEU A 64 1.59 9.98 -2.28
N ILE A 65 1.80 10.42 -3.53
CA ILE A 65 2.52 9.65 -4.54
C ILE A 65 3.98 9.43 -4.15
N ILE A 66 4.66 10.45 -3.62
CA ILE A 66 6.04 10.31 -3.13
C ILE A 66 6.09 9.39 -1.92
N PHE A 67 5.11 9.47 -1.01
CA PHE A 67 5.02 8.56 0.12
C PHE A 67 4.91 7.10 -0.34
N LEU A 68 3.95 6.80 -1.22
CA LEU A 68 3.71 5.45 -1.73
C LEU A 68 4.88 4.91 -2.56
N LEU A 69 5.42 5.72 -3.48
CA LEU A 69 6.55 5.33 -4.31
C LEU A 69 7.77 4.97 -3.46
N SER A 70 8.05 5.78 -2.43
CA SER A 70 9.18 5.53 -1.51
C SER A 70 8.93 4.27 -0.68
N ALA A 71 7.72 4.12 -0.12
CA ALA A 71 7.33 2.93 0.65
C ALA A 71 7.49 1.66 -0.18
N MET A 72 6.88 1.61 -1.37
CA MET A 72 6.90 0.45 -2.25
C MET A 72 8.32 0.11 -2.71
N THR A 73 9.16 1.11 -3.00
CA THR A 73 10.57 0.89 -3.34
C THR A 73 11.34 0.26 -2.17
N LEU A 74 11.11 0.73 -0.94
CA LEU A 74 11.70 0.11 0.26
C LEU A 74 11.24 -1.35 0.43
N VAL A 75 9.97 -1.65 0.16
CA VAL A 75 9.48 -3.04 0.22
C VAL A 75 10.15 -3.92 -0.85
N GLU A 76 10.31 -3.43 -2.07
CA GLU A 76 11.01 -4.17 -3.13
C GLU A 76 12.48 -4.42 -2.77
N ILE A 77 13.14 -3.47 -2.10
CA ILE A 77 14.49 -3.66 -1.53
C ILE A 77 14.46 -4.80 -0.50
N LEU A 78 13.52 -4.81 0.46
CA LEU A 78 13.41 -5.90 1.45
C LEU A 78 13.23 -7.28 0.78
N THR A 79 12.41 -7.34 -0.27
CA THR A 79 12.17 -8.55 -1.07
C THR A 79 13.46 -9.00 -1.75
N HIS A 80 14.15 -8.10 -2.46
CA HIS A 80 15.39 -8.41 -3.17
C HIS A 80 16.50 -8.90 -2.25
N TYR A 81 16.64 -8.29 -1.07
CA TYR A 81 17.64 -8.70 -0.08
C TYR A 81 17.25 -9.97 0.69
N GLY A 82 16.07 -10.54 0.44
CA GLY A 82 15.69 -11.88 0.92
C GLY A 82 15.10 -11.93 2.33
N LEU A 83 14.51 -10.83 2.82
CA LEU A 83 13.82 -10.82 4.13
C LEU A 83 12.76 -11.92 4.20
N PHE A 84 11.94 -12.05 3.15
CA PHE A 84 10.81 -12.98 3.14
C PHE A 84 11.24 -14.44 2.95
N ASP A 85 12.32 -14.69 2.23
CA ASP A 85 12.94 -16.02 2.17
C ASP A 85 13.51 -16.43 3.53
N TYR A 86 14.09 -15.49 4.28
CA TYR A 86 14.54 -15.76 5.64
C TYR A 86 13.38 -16.14 6.58
N ILE A 87 12.25 -15.42 6.50
CA ILE A 87 11.04 -15.75 7.26
C ILE A 87 10.59 -17.18 6.93
N TYR A 88 10.54 -17.53 5.64
CA TYR A 88 10.22 -18.88 5.18
C TYR A 88 11.12 -19.95 5.82
N ILE A 89 12.45 -19.79 5.76
CA ILE A 89 13.41 -20.74 6.35
C ILE A 89 13.20 -20.91 7.86
N LYS A 90 12.94 -19.79 8.55
CA LYS A 90 12.70 -19.81 9.99
C LYS A 90 11.44 -20.59 10.32
N LEU A 91 10.35 -20.39 9.59
CA LEU A 91 9.12 -21.16 9.74
C LEU A 91 9.35 -22.65 9.47
N LEU A 92 10.07 -23.00 8.40
CA LEU A 92 10.39 -24.38 8.05
C LEU A 92 11.18 -25.09 9.16
N LYS A 93 12.13 -24.40 9.81
CA LYS A 93 12.94 -24.94 10.91
C LYS A 93 12.14 -25.23 12.18
N LEU A 94 10.97 -24.61 12.35
CA LEU A 94 10.11 -24.86 13.52
C LEU A 94 9.39 -26.21 13.43
N LYS A 95 9.37 -26.87 12.25
CA LYS A 95 8.72 -28.17 12.02
C LYS A 95 7.28 -28.22 12.54
N LEU A 96 6.54 -27.14 12.29
CA LEU A 96 5.16 -26.99 12.69
C LEU A 96 4.24 -27.67 11.68
N GLY A 97 3.12 -28.22 12.14
CA GLY A 97 2.08 -28.68 11.22
C GLY A 97 1.28 -27.53 10.59
N ASP A 98 0.59 -27.83 9.50
CA ASP A 98 -0.18 -26.90 8.65
C ASP A 98 -1.00 -25.86 9.43
N LYS A 99 -1.74 -26.31 10.46
CA LYS A 99 -2.63 -25.43 11.24
C LYS A 99 -1.84 -24.37 12.00
N SER A 100 -0.74 -24.75 12.64
CA SER A 100 0.12 -23.81 13.38
C SER A 100 0.86 -22.88 12.41
N GLN A 101 1.35 -23.40 11.28
CA GLN A 101 1.95 -22.58 10.22
C GLN A 101 0.96 -21.55 9.70
N PHE A 102 -0.30 -21.93 9.47
CA PHE A 102 -1.37 -21.04 9.01
C PHE A 102 -1.56 -19.85 9.95
N PHE A 103 -1.70 -20.09 11.26
CA PHE A 103 -1.89 -19.00 12.23
C PHE A 103 -0.70 -18.06 12.29
N ILE A 104 0.53 -18.59 12.23
CA ILE A 104 1.73 -17.76 12.26
C ILE A 104 1.84 -16.93 10.98
N ILE A 105 1.64 -17.53 9.80
CA ILE A 105 1.69 -16.81 8.52
C ILE A 105 0.62 -15.72 8.47
N ALA A 106 -0.60 -16.00 8.92
CA ALA A 106 -1.67 -15.00 8.97
C ALA A 106 -1.34 -13.85 9.94
N LEU A 107 -0.78 -14.15 11.12
CA LEU A 107 -0.35 -13.13 12.08
C LEU A 107 0.80 -12.28 11.53
N LEU A 108 1.78 -12.91 10.87
CA LEU A 108 2.88 -12.19 10.24
C LEU A 108 2.35 -11.28 9.13
N ALA A 109 1.41 -11.75 8.30
CA ALA A 109 0.76 -10.91 7.28
C ALA A 109 0.04 -9.70 7.92
N PHE A 110 -0.71 -9.92 9.00
CA PHE A 110 -1.39 -8.84 9.73
C PHE A 110 -0.41 -7.78 10.26
N VAL A 111 0.66 -8.21 10.93
CA VAL A 111 1.63 -7.27 11.51
C VAL A 111 2.46 -6.59 10.41
N SER A 112 2.90 -7.33 9.39
CA SER A 112 3.66 -6.77 8.29
C SER A 112 2.86 -5.74 7.50
N SER A 113 1.56 -5.94 7.30
CA SER A 113 0.73 -4.98 6.56
C SER A 113 0.53 -3.65 7.28
N ALA A 114 0.89 -3.53 8.57
CA ALA A 114 0.93 -2.23 9.23
C ALA A 114 2.04 -1.32 8.66
N PHE A 115 3.04 -1.89 8.00
CA PHE A 115 4.19 -1.17 7.43
C PHE A 115 4.27 -1.28 5.91
N LEU A 116 3.74 -2.36 5.35
CA LEU A 116 3.74 -2.67 3.92
C LEU A 116 2.35 -2.46 3.33
N ASP A 117 2.28 -2.17 2.03
CA ASP A 117 0.98 -2.11 1.36
C ASP A 117 0.29 -3.49 1.35
N ASN A 118 -1.04 -3.47 1.33
CA ASN A 118 -1.88 -4.65 1.43
C ASN A 118 -1.67 -5.64 0.26
N LEU A 119 -1.45 -5.15 -0.96
CA LEU A 119 -1.21 -5.96 -2.15
C LEU A 119 0.14 -6.67 -2.03
N THR A 120 1.21 -5.94 -1.74
CA THR A 120 2.56 -6.52 -1.58
C THR A 120 2.60 -7.51 -0.42
N THR A 121 2.00 -7.17 0.72
CA THR A 121 1.86 -8.11 1.84
C THR A 121 1.16 -9.39 1.39
N THR A 122 0.05 -9.26 0.66
CA THR A 122 -0.69 -10.41 0.14
C THR A 122 0.18 -11.26 -0.78
N ILE A 123 0.85 -10.67 -1.76
CA ILE A 123 1.70 -11.40 -2.72
C ILE A 123 2.82 -12.15 -2.00
N VAL A 124 3.54 -11.46 -1.12
CA VAL A 124 4.68 -12.02 -0.40
C VAL A 124 4.26 -13.18 0.49
N PHE A 125 3.24 -13.00 1.32
CA PHE A 125 2.81 -14.06 2.22
C PHE A 125 2.09 -15.19 1.48
N LEU A 126 1.46 -14.91 0.34
CA LEU A 126 0.93 -15.96 -0.53
C LEU A 126 2.05 -16.80 -1.16
N GLN A 127 3.15 -16.18 -1.59
CA GLN A 127 4.33 -16.89 -2.08
C GLN A 127 4.91 -17.79 -0.98
N ILE A 128 5.08 -17.27 0.25
CA ILE A 128 5.51 -18.08 1.41
C ILE A 128 4.51 -19.22 1.66
N ALA A 129 3.22 -18.93 1.73
CA ALA A 129 2.16 -19.90 1.98
C ALA A 129 2.11 -21.01 0.93
N SER A 130 2.35 -20.70 -0.35
CA SER A 130 2.38 -21.68 -1.44
C SER A 130 3.52 -22.71 -1.36
N ARG A 131 4.54 -22.45 -0.52
CA ARG A 131 5.63 -23.40 -0.24
C ARG A 131 5.27 -24.41 0.85
N PHE A 132 4.30 -24.07 1.70
CA PHE A 132 3.79 -24.91 2.79
C PHE A 132 2.49 -25.63 2.40
N PHE A 133 1.54 -24.89 1.83
CA PHE A 133 0.18 -25.37 1.57
C PHE A 133 -0.06 -25.69 0.10
N SER A 134 -0.94 -26.67 -0.15
CA SER A 134 -1.47 -26.97 -1.48
C SER A 134 -2.99 -27.22 -1.45
N GLY A 135 -3.62 -27.17 -2.63
CA GLY A 135 -5.05 -27.43 -2.79
C GLY A 135 -5.94 -26.52 -1.93
N LYS A 136 -6.88 -27.10 -1.18
CA LYS A 136 -7.85 -26.36 -0.36
C LYS A 136 -7.18 -25.58 0.78
N ASN A 137 -6.09 -26.09 1.35
CA ASN A 137 -5.39 -25.38 2.42
C ASN A 137 -4.73 -24.10 1.87
N LEU A 138 -4.15 -24.15 0.66
CA LEU A 138 -3.60 -22.95 0.03
C LEU A 138 -4.67 -21.88 -0.22
N LEU A 139 -5.85 -22.27 -0.72
CA LEU A 139 -6.96 -21.33 -0.93
C LEU A 139 -7.42 -20.70 0.39
N ARG A 140 -7.55 -21.49 1.47
CA ARG A 140 -7.90 -21.00 2.81
C ARG A 140 -6.86 -20.04 3.37
N SER A 141 -5.58 -20.41 3.26
CA SER A 141 -4.45 -19.57 3.65
C SER A 141 -4.43 -18.27 2.85
N ALA A 142 -4.65 -18.33 1.53
CA ALA A 142 -4.73 -17.15 0.67
C ALA A 142 -5.87 -16.22 1.10
N SER A 143 -7.07 -16.75 1.36
CA SER A 143 -8.19 -15.94 1.85
C SER A 143 -7.88 -15.29 3.20
N ALA A 144 -7.28 -16.03 4.14
CA ALA A 144 -6.90 -15.48 5.44
C ALA A 144 -5.81 -14.40 5.33
N ILE A 145 -4.83 -14.59 4.45
CA ILE A 145 -3.75 -13.61 4.19
C ILE A 145 -4.33 -12.32 3.62
N VAL A 146 -5.25 -12.39 2.65
CA VAL A 146 -5.92 -11.20 2.09
C VAL A 146 -6.66 -10.42 3.17
N ILE A 147 -7.39 -11.12 4.05
CA ILE A 147 -8.12 -10.47 5.15
C ILE A 147 -7.14 -9.88 6.16
N ALA A 148 -6.11 -10.64 6.55
CA ALA A 148 -5.09 -10.21 7.50
C ALA A 148 -4.32 -8.98 7.01
N ALA A 149 -3.93 -8.94 5.73
CA ALA A 149 -3.25 -7.80 5.13
C ALA A 149 -4.14 -6.55 5.15
N ASN A 150 -5.38 -6.64 4.66
CA ASN A 150 -6.29 -5.50 4.67
C ASN A 150 -6.62 -5.00 6.08
N ALA A 151 -6.85 -5.91 7.03
CA ALA A 151 -7.04 -5.55 8.43
C ALA A 151 -5.79 -4.86 8.99
N GLY A 152 -4.62 -5.46 8.79
CA GLY A 152 -3.34 -4.96 9.28
C GLY A 152 -2.99 -3.56 8.79
N GLY A 153 -3.25 -3.28 7.51
CA GLY A 153 -3.04 -1.96 6.94
C GLY A 153 -4.00 -0.89 7.49
N ALA A 154 -5.25 -1.25 7.74
CA ALA A 154 -6.28 -0.30 8.16
C ALA A 154 -6.04 0.37 9.53
N PHE A 155 -5.28 -0.25 10.43
CA PHE A 155 -4.98 0.35 11.74
C PHE A 155 -3.70 1.20 11.77
N SER A 156 -3.00 1.29 10.64
CA SER A 156 -1.73 2.01 10.53
C SER A 156 -1.84 3.19 9.57
N PRO A 157 -1.23 4.36 9.88
CA PRO A 157 -1.16 5.48 8.94
C PRO A 157 -0.31 5.19 7.70
N ILE A 158 0.45 4.09 7.68
CA ILE A 158 1.37 3.73 6.59
C ILE A 158 0.82 2.56 5.76
N GLY A 159 0.13 1.62 6.42
CA GLY A 159 -0.16 0.30 5.85
C GLY A 159 -1.22 0.26 4.75
N ASP A 160 -2.09 1.28 4.68
CA ASP A 160 -3.07 1.40 3.60
C ASP A 160 -3.11 2.81 3.02
N VAL A 161 -3.36 2.90 1.70
CA VAL A 161 -3.38 4.16 0.96
C VAL A 161 -4.47 5.10 1.47
N THR A 162 -5.65 4.56 1.80
CA THR A 162 -6.78 5.40 2.24
C THR A 162 -6.52 6.01 3.61
N THR A 163 -5.92 5.23 4.51
CA THR A 163 -5.52 5.70 5.85
C THR A 163 -4.35 6.69 5.76
N THR A 164 -3.39 6.42 4.87
CA THR A 164 -2.27 7.33 4.55
C THR A 164 -2.80 8.67 4.04
N MET A 165 -3.77 8.65 3.12
CA MET A 165 -4.39 9.85 2.56
C MET A 165 -5.04 10.71 3.65
N LEU A 166 -5.82 10.12 4.54
CA LEU A 166 -6.45 10.84 5.66
C LEU A 166 -5.42 11.42 6.65
N TRP A 167 -4.34 10.69 6.88
CA TRP A 167 -3.25 11.13 7.75
C TRP A 167 -2.47 12.31 7.15
N LEU A 168 -2.06 12.20 5.88
CA LEU A 168 -1.36 13.28 5.15
C LEU A 168 -2.23 14.53 4.99
N ALA A 169 -3.55 14.36 4.87
CA ALA A 169 -4.52 15.45 4.86
C ALA A 169 -4.81 16.04 6.27
N ASN A 170 -4.04 15.64 7.29
CA ASN A 170 -4.19 16.06 8.69
C ASN A 170 -5.61 15.85 9.26
N LYS A 171 -6.37 14.87 8.76
CA LYS A 171 -7.72 14.57 9.27
C LYS A 171 -7.69 13.75 10.54
N PHE A 172 -6.70 12.88 10.69
CA PHE A 172 -6.47 12.08 11.88
C PHE A 172 -5.00 12.06 12.24
N THR A 173 -4.70 12.03 13.53
CA THR A 173 -3.33 11.81 14.02
C THR A 173 -3.00 10.32 13.99
N THR A 174 -1.71 9.97 14.00
CA THR A 174 -1.25 8.58 14.15
C THR A 174 -1.86 7.91 15.38
N GLN A 175 -1.93 8.63 16.50
CA GLN A 175 -2.51 8.11 17.74
C GLN A 175 -4.00 7.80 17.55
N THR A 176 -4.75 8.69 16.91
CA THR A 176 -6.18 8.48 16.66
C THR A 176 -6.43 7.27 15.77
N ILE A 177 -5.66 7.13 14.69
CA ILE A 177 -5.77 5.99 13.76
C ILE A 177 -5.53 4.69 14.52
N ILE A 178 -4.40 4.57 15.23
CA ILE A 178 -4.06 3.34 15.94
C ILE A 178 -5.09 3.01 17.02
N THR A 179 -5.43 3.98 17.88
CA THR A 179 -6.32 3.73 19.02
C THR A 179 -7.76 3.40 18.62
N GLN A 180 -8.27 3.98 17.54
CA GLN A 180 -9.65 3.74 17.09
C GLN A 180 -9.76 2.55 16.13
N ALA A 181 -8.77 2.32 15.27
CA ALA A 181 -8.86 1.28 14.25
C ALA A 181 -8.23 -0.07 14.66
N PHE A 182 -7.34 -0.11 15.66
CA PHE A 182 -6.68 -1.36 16.06
C PHE A 182 -7.66 -2.43 16.55
N ILE A 183 -8.60 -2.08 17.45
CA ILE A 183 -9.54 -3.07 17.98
C ILE A 183 -10.46 -3.64 16.88
N PRO A 184 -11.12 -2.82 16.03
CA PRO A 184 -11.90 -3.33 14.91
C PRO A 184 -11.07 -4.19 13.95
N SER A 185 -9.88 -3.72 13.58
CA SER A 185 -8.97 -4.43 12.68
C SER A 185 -8.54 -5.79 13.24
N PHE A 186 -8.06 -5.81 14.49
CA PHE A 186 -7.63 -7.01 15.17
C PHE A 186 -8.79 -8.00 15.35
N THR A 187 -10.01 -7.50 15.60
CA THR A 187 -11.20 -8.35 15.70
C THR A 187 -11.53 -9.02 14.37
N VAL A 188 -11.52 -8.28 13.26
CA VAL A 188 -11.75 -8.84 11.90
C VAL A 188 -10.69 -9.89 11.58
N PHE A 189 -9.42 -9.59 11.84
CA PHE A 189 -8.32 -10.53 11.70
C PHE A 189 -8.56 -11.79 12.55
N LEU A 190 -8.73 -11.65 13.86
CA LEU A 190 -8.81 -12.76 14.79
C LEU A 190 -10.00 -13.66 14.47
N VAL A 191 -11.20 -13.09 14.27
CA VAL A 191 -12.41 -13.85 13.99
C VAL A 191 -12.29 -14.61 12.66
N SER A 192 -11.87 -13.93 11.58
CA SER A 192 -11.73 -14.57 10.27
C SER A 192 -10.66 -15.66 10.27
N THR A 193 -9.49 -15.42 10.87
CA THR A 193 -8.41 -16.39 10.97
C THR A 193 -8.81 -17.60 11.82
N LEU A 194 -9.54 -17.43 12.93
CA LEU A 194 -10.04 -18.55 13.74
C LEU A 194 -11.07 -19.39 12.98
N LEU A 195 -12.00 -18.76 12.26
CA LEU A 195 -13.03 -19.46 11.48
C LEU A 195 -12.41 -20.26 10.33
N ILE A 196 -11.51 -19.63 9.56
CA ILE A 196 -10.82 -20.29 8.45
C ILE A 196 -9.88 -21.38 8.97
N GLY A 197 -9.15 -21.11 10.06
CA GLY A 197 -8.20 -22.05 10.67
C GLY A 197 -8.84 -23.34 11.20
N LYS A 198 -10.13 -23.32 11.56
CA LYS A 198 -10.89 -24.55 11.89
C LYS A 198 -11.04 -25.49 10.68
N SER A 199 -10.99 -24.94 9.47
CA SER A 199 -11.21 -25.69 8.24
C SER A 199 -9.92 -26.28 7.65
N ILE A 200 -8.74 -26.08 8.25
CA ILE A 200 -7.48 -26.71 7.81
C ILE A 200 -7.47 -28.18 8.28
N VAL A 201 -7.43 -29.15 7.35
CA VAL A 201 -7.77 -30.57 7.63
C VAL A 201 -6.63 -31.58 7.37
N ALA A 202 -5.49 -31.17 6.81
CA ALA A 202 -4.39 -32.09 6.48
C ALA A 202 -3.04 -31.38 6.63
N ASP A 203 -1.99 -32.14 6.90
CA ASP A 203 -0.60 -31.65 6.87
C ASP A 203 -0.05 -31.86 5.45
N THR A 204 0.30 -30.77 4.77
CA THR A 204 0.92 -30.83 3.45
C THR A 204 2.42 -31.03 3.58
N LYS A 205 3.04 -31.68 2.58
CA LYS A 205 4.51 -31.80 2.58
C LYS A 205 5.12 -30.45 2.19
N ASP A 206 5.84 -29.87 3.14
CA ASP A 206 6.66 -28.67 2.92
C ASP A 206 7.65 -28.88 1.76
N ARG A 207 7.77 -27.85 0.91
CA ARG A 207 8.77 -27.85 -0.18
C ARG A 207 10.14 -27.43 0.35
N VAL A 208 11.01 -28.40 0.62
CA VAL A 208 12.39 -28.09 1.02
C VAL A 208 13.17 -27.55 -0.18
N GLU A 209 13.41 -26.24 -0.20
CA GLU A 209 14.25 -25.58 -1.20
C GLU A 209 15.57 -25.11 -0.57
N ASN A 210 16.66 -25.17 -1.34
CA ASN A 210 17.94 -24.58 -0.95
C ASN A 210 17.85 -23.06 -1.07
N THR A 211 17.41 -22.44 0.01
CA THR A 211 17.33 -20.98 0.11
C THR A 211 18.71 -20.38 0.40
N ARG A 212 18.97 -19.21 -0.18
CA ARG A 212 20.19 -18.43 0.04
C ARG A 212 20.31 -18.03 1.51
N GLN A 213 21.49 -18.24 2.10
CA GLN A 213 21.80 -17.68 3.43
C GLN A 213 22.11 -16.19 3.32
N LEU A 214 21.52 -15.38 4.21
CA LEU A 214 21.76 -13.95 4.28
C LEU A 214 23.14 -13.66 4.89
N GLY A 215 23.93 -12.84 4.20
CA GLY A 215 25.19 -12.32 4.72
C GLY A 215 25.00 -11.10 5.63
N LYS A 216 26.11 -10.58 6.16
CA LYS A 216 26.11 -9.44 7.08
C LYS A 216 25.61 -8.15 6.41
N ILE A 217 25.95 -7.94 5.14
CA ILE A 217 25.55 -6.73 4.40
C ILE A 217 24.05 -6.77 4.12
N GLU A 218 23.52 -7.92 3.71
CA GLU A 218 22.08 -8.08 3.47
C GLU A 218 21.28 -7.79 4.74
N TRP A 219 21.71 -8.30 5.90
CA TRP A 219 21.09 -7.99 7.19
C TRP A 219 21.17 -6.51 7.57
N PHE A 220 22.30 -5.87 7.27
CA PHE A 220 22.46 -4.44 7.53
C PHE A 220 21.48 -3.61 6.70
N VAL A 221 21.38 -3.88 5.40
CA VAL A 221 20.44 -3.20 4.50
C VAL A 221 18.99 -3.45 4.91
N ILE A 222 18.62 -4.70 5.22
CA ILE A 222 17.27 -5.05 5.70
C ILE A 222 16.93 -4.28 6.98
N SER A 223 17.85 -4.24 7.95
CA SER A 223 17.61 -3.56 9.23
C SER A 223 17.42 -2.05 9.04
N LEU A 224 18.25 -1.44 8.20
CA LEU A 224 18.15 -0.02 7.86
C LEU A 224 16.84 0.29 7.11
N CYS A 225 16.42 -0.62 6.24
CA CYS A 225 15.16 -0.52 5.51
C CYS A 225 13.95 -0.63 6.43
N LEU A 226 13.93 -1.58 7.37
CA LEU A 226 12.86 -1.68 8.37
C LEU A 226 12.83 -0.46 9.29
N PHE A 227 13.99 0.08 9.69
CA PHE A 227 14.06 1.30 10.49
C PHE A 227 13.50 2.52 9.75
N SER A 228 13.70 2.61 8.43
CA SER A 228 13.20 3.71 7.59
C SER A 228 11.69 3.91 7.67
N PHE A 229 10.89 2.86 7.91
CA PHE A 229 9.44 2.97 8.08
C PHE A 229 9.00 3.69 9.36
N LEU A 230 9.91 3.92 10.32
CA LEU A 230 9.65 4.72 11.52
C LEU A 230 9.93 6.22 11.32
N LEU A 231 10.73 6.59 10.32
CA LEU A 231 11.11 7.98 10.05
C LEU A 231 9.92 8.91 9.75
N PRO A 232 8.83 8.47 9.06
CA PRO A 232 7.65 9.32 8.85
C PRO A 232 7.02 9.83 10.14
N LEU A 233 7.02 9.00 11.19
CA LEU A 233 6.52 9.39 12.51
C LEU A 233 7.39 10.48 13.11
N PHE A 234 8.72 10.35 13.00
CA PHE A 234 9.64 11.39 13.44
C PHE A 234 9.44 12.71 12.68
N MET A 235 9.19 12.65 11.36
CA MET A 235 8.93 13.85 10.57
C MET A 235 7.71 14.63 11.05
N THR A 236 6.63 13.94 11.45
CA THR A 236 5.46 14.61 12.03
C THR A 236 5.76 15.37 13.31
N ILE A 237 6.69 14.87 14.14
CA ILE A 237 7.09 15.51 15.40
C ILE A 237 7.85 16.81 15.13
N VAL A 238 8.67 16.85 14.07
CA VAL A 238 9.42 18.05 13.65
C VAL A 238 8.65 18.94 12.67
N HIS A 239 7.34 18.72 12.50
CA HIS A 239 6.44 19.47 11.60
C HIS A 239 6.83 19.41 10.11
N LEU A 240 7.49 18.33 9.69
CA LEU A 240 7.79 18.06 8.30
C LEU A 240 6.82 17.01 7.74
N PRO A 241 6.41 17.10 6.45
CA PRO A 241 5.53 16.10 5.87
C PRO A 241 6.09 14.66 5.98
N PRO A 242 5.27 13.65 6.29
CA PRO A 242 5.72 12.28 6.50
C PRO A 242 6.54 11.65 5.37
N TYR A 243 6.25 12.03 4.11
CA TYR A 243 6.93 11.48 2.94
C TYR A 243 8.45 11.78 2.96
N PHE A 244 8.90 12.85 3.62
CA PHE A 244 10.32 13.12 3.80
C PHE A 244 11.05 12.04 4.61
N GLY A 245 10.34 11.37 5.52
CA GLY A 245 10.91 10.29 6.32
C GLY A 245 11.27 9.08 5.47
N LEU A 246 10.35 8.66 4.58
CA LEU A 246 10.61 7.56 3.65
C LEU A 246 11.65 7.94 2.60
N LEU A 247 11.64 9.18 2.10
CA LEU A 247 12.67 9.67 1.19
C LEU A 247 14.06 9.65 1.82
N LEU A 248 14.19 10.09 3.07
CA LEU A 248 15.44 10.03 3.81
C LEU A 248 15.91 8.58 3.96
N GLY A 249 15.01 7.68 4.36
CA GLY A 249 15.31 6.26 4.47
C GLY A 249 15.81 5.65 3.15
N LEU A 250 15.07 5.88 2.07
CA LEU A 250 15.44 5.42 0.73
C LEU A 250 16.78 6.00 0.29
N GLY A 251 17.01 7.29 0.48
CA GLY A 251 18.27 7.96 0.12
C GLY A 251 19.48 7.42 0.88
N ILE A 252 19.35 7.19 2.20
CA ILE A 252 20.43 6.60 3.01
C ILE A 252 20.72 5.17 2.56
N ILE A 253 19.69 4.34 2.36
CA ILE A 253 19.87 2.97 1.90
C ILE A 253 20.53 2.94 0.53
N TRP A 254 20.10 3.82 -0.36
CA TRP A 254 20.68 3.92 -1.69
C TRP A 254 22.16 4.26 -1.62
N LEU A 255 22.52 5.31 -0.87
CA LEU A 255 23.91 5.69 -0.65
C LEU A 255 24.73 4.52 -0.07
N VAL A 256 24.20 3.81 0.93
CA VAL A 256 24.87 2.66 1.55
C VAL A 256 25.11 1.54 0.54
N VAL A 257 24.12 1.21 -0.28
CA VAL A 257 24.22 0.15 -1.29
C VAL A 257 25.23 0.51 -2.38
N ASP A 258 25.23 1.76 -2.85
CA ASP A 258 26.19 2.23 -3.86
C ASP A 258 27.63 2.24 -3.32
N LEU A 259 27.83 2.73 -2.09
CA LEU A 259 29.14 2.68 -1.43
C LEU A 259 29.62 1.24 -1.21
N ALA A 260 28.73 0.34 -0.79
CA ALA A 260 29.06 -1.07 -0.61
C ALA A 260 29.43 -1.75 -1.96
N ARG A 261 28.76 -1.36 -3.05
CA ARG A 261 29.04 -1.86 -4.40
C ARG A 261 30.42 -1.42 -4.90
N LEU A 262 30.83 -0.18 -4.63
CA LEU A 262 32.18 0.31 -4.97
C LEU A 262 33.27 -0.50 -4.24
N GLN A 263 33.03 -0.91 -3.00
CA GLN A 263 33.98 -1.72 -2.23
C GLN A 263 33.97 -3.20 -2.61
N ARG A 264 32.85 -3.73 -3.12
CA ARG A 264 32.66 -5.16 -3.43
C ARG A 264 31.98 -5.39 -4.79
N PRO A 265 32.65 -5.07 -5.92
CA PRO A 265 32.04 -5.11 -7.24
C PRO A 265 31.58 -6.50 -7.68
N ASN A 266 32.16 -7.58 -7.14
CA ASN A 266 31.81 -8.97 -7.47
C ASN A 266 30.70 -9.58 -6.60
N SER A 267 30.07 -8.80 -5.72
CA SER A 267 28.97 -9.31 -4.88
C SER A 267 27.67 -9.41 -5.67
N THR A 268 27.13 -10.63 -5.79
CA THR A 268 25.90 -10.89 -6.55
C THR A 268 24.64 -10.23 -5.94
N SER A 269 24.55 -10.04 -4.63
CA SER A 269 23.42 -9.33 -3.98
C SER A 269 23.38 -7.84 -4.31
N LEU A 270 24.55 -7.21 -4.45
CA LEU A 270 24.73 -5.78 -4.71
C LEU A 270 24.74 -5.41 -6.20
N SER A 271 24.50 -6.40 -7.07
CA SER A 271 24.59 -6.24 -8.53
C SER A 271 23.39 -5.52 -9.15
N ILE A 272 22.23 -5.54 -8.47
CA ILE A 272 21.03 -4.83 -8.93
C ILE A 272 21.06 -3.41 -8.40
N SER A 273 21.03 -2.46 -9.33
CA SER A 273 20.97 -1.04 -9.04
C SER A 273 19.54 -0.67 -8.60
N ILE A 274 19.41 0.24 -7.63
CA ILE A 274 18.10 0.54 -7.01
C ILE A 274 17.11 1.13 -8.03
N GLU A 275 17.61 1.75 -9.10
CA GLU A 275 16.81 2.24 -10.22
C GLU A 275 15.93 1.14 -10.84
N LYS A 276 16.39 -0.11 -10.81
CA LYS A 276 15.63 -1.26 -11.33
C LYS A 276 14.42 -1.61 -10.45
N PHE A 277 14.40 -1.20 -9.18
CA PHE A 277 13.24 -1.43 -8.30
C PHE A 277 12.08 -0.48 -8.62
N PHE A 278 12.36 0.73 -9.14
CA PHE A 278 11.30 1.61 -9.67
C PHE A 278 10.52 0.95 -10.82
N GLN A 279 11.19 0.15 -11.65
CA GLN A 279 10.55 -0.55 -12.77
C GLN A 279 9.60 -1.68 -12.33
N LYS A 280 9.78 -2.18 -11.10
CA LYS A 280 8.92 -3.22 -10.52
C LYS A 280 7.79 -2.65 -9.66
N THR A 281 7.85 -1.36 -9.36
CA THR A 281 6.79 -0.69 -8.59
C THR A 281 5.51 -0.64 -9.42
N ASP A 282 4.35 -0.80 -8.77
CA ASP A 282 3.04 -0.66 -9.44
C ASP A 282 2.72 0.81 -9.75
N ILE A 283 3.40 1.33 -10.77
CA ILE A 283 3.22 2.69 -11.30
C ILE A 283 1.78 2.90 -11.79
N ALA A 284 1.11 1.84 -12.28
CA ALA A 284 -0.27 1.93 -12.76
C ALA A 284 -1.24 2.28 -11.63
N SER A 285 -1.04 1.73 -10.43
CA SER A 285 -1.82 2.12 -9.24
C SER A 285 -1.55 3.57 -8.82
N LEU A 286 -0.31 4.05 -8.89
CA LEU A 286 -0.01 5.47 -8.62
C LEU A 286 -0.75 6.41 -9.58
N TYR A 287 -0.72 6.12 -10.88
CA TYR A 287 -1.49 6.89 -11.87
C TYR A 287 -3.00 6.81 -11.65
N PHE A 288 -3.51 5.66 -11.21
CA PHE A 288 -4.92 5.51 -10.86
C PHE A 288 -5.31 6.43 -9.69
N PHE A 289 -4.48 6.50 -8.64
CA PHE A 289 -4.71 7.42 -7.53
C PHE A 289 -4.67 8.89 -7.97
N ILE A 290 -3.70 9.27 -8.82
CA ILE A 290 -3.64 10.62 -9.41
C ILE A 290 -4.95 10.94 -10.13
N GLY A 291 -5.43 10.02 -10.98
CA GLY A 291 -6.67 10.20 -11.73
C GLY A 291 -7.89 10.40 -10.84
N ILE A 292 -8.11 9.50 -9.87
CA ILE A 292 -9.26 9.60 -8.96
C ILE A 292 -9.19 10.86 -8.10
N LEU A 293 -8.02 11.19 -7.52
CA LEU A 293 -7.90 12.36 -6.64
C LEU A 293 -8.09 13.67 -7.40
N LEU A 294 -7.55 13.77 -8.62
CA LEU A 294 -7.82 14.94 -9.47
C LEU A 294 -9.29 15.03 -9.87
N ALA A 295 -9.94 13.91 -10.22
CA ALA A 295 -11.37 13.88 -10.55
C ALA A 295 -12.24 14.32 -9.37
N VAL A 296 -11.96 13.83 -8.16
CA VAL A 296 -12.67 14.22 -6.94
C VAL A 296 -12.40 15.69 -6.59
N SER A 297 -11.16 16.16 -6.76
CA SER A 297 -10.83 17.58 -6.55
C SER A 297 -11.55 18.51 -7.54
N ALA A 298 -11.72 18.10 -8.80
CA ALA A 298 -12.52 18.85 -9.76
C ALA A 298 -13.98 18.97 -9.29
N LEU A 299 -14.58 17.89 -8.80
CA LEU A 299 -15.94 17.92 -8.24
C LEU A 299 -16.04 18.80 -6.99
N ARG A 300 -15.02 18.79 -6.12
CA ARG A 300 -14.92 19.71 -4.97
C ARG A 300 -14.97 21.15 -5.44
N HIS A 301 -14.13 21.52 -6.42
CA HIS A 301 -14.07 22.88 -6.94
C HIS A 301 -15.35 23.33 -7.64
N ILE A 302 -16.04 22.43 -8.34
CA ILE A 302 -17.35 22.72 -8.95
C ILE A 302 -18.43 22.99 -7.87
N GLY A 303 -18.17 22.65 -6.61
CA GLY A 303 -19.10 22.80 -5.49
C GLY A 303 -20.03 21.60 -5.28
N VAL A 304 -19.82 20.49 -6.01
CA VAL A 304 -20.65 19.28 -5.86
C VAL A 304 -20.53 18.72 -4.45
N LEU A 305 -19.29 18.60 -3.96
CA LEU A 305 -19.04 18.03 -2.63
C LEU A 305 -19.55 18.95 -1.51
N ASP A 306 -19.50 20.27 -1.69
CA ASP A 306 -20.02 21.23 -0.71
C ASP A 306 -21.54 21.14 -0.60
N VAL A 307 -22.25 21.02 -1.75
CA VAL A 307 -23.70 20.81 -1.77
C VAL A 307 -24.07 19.50 -1.08
N ILE A 308 -23.37 18.40 -1.38
CA ILE A 308 -23.60 17.11 -0.71
C ILE A 308 -23.33 17.24 0.80
N SER A 309 -22.23 17.89 1.20
CA SER A 309 -21.90 18.11 2.60
C SER A 309 -23.00 18.90 3.31
N HIS A 310 -23.52 19.97 2.69
CA HIS A 310 -24.61 20.75 3.25
C HIS A 310 -25.91 19.92 3.38
N GLN A 311 -26.25 19.11 2.38
CA GLN A 311 -27.43 18.23 2.47
C GLN A 311 -27.28 17.18 3.57
N VAL A 312 -26.10 16.55 3.69
CA VAL A 312 -25.89 15.47 4.66
C VAL A 312 -25.76 15.99 6.10
N PHE A 313 -25.13 17.15 6.30
CA PHE A 313 -24.75 17.61 7.64
C PHE A 313 -25.52 18.84 8.15
N THR A 314 -26.24 19.56 7.28
CA THR A 314 -27.07 20.73 7.70
C THR A 314 -28.56 20.54 7.46
N GLU A 315 -29.01 19.53 6.71
CA GLU A 315 -30.38 19.04 6.85
C GLU A 315 -30.45 18.07 8.04
N THR A 316 -30.60 18.61 9.25
CA THR A 316 -31.21 17.84 10.34
C THR A 316 -32.74 17.99 10.25
N PRO A 317 -33.55 16.94 10.49
CA PRO A 317 -34.83 17.13 11.16
C PRO A 317 -34.64 17.75 12.55
#